data_AF-A0A8J2TD43-F1
#
_entry.id   AF-A0A8J2TD43-F1
#
_cell.length_a   1.000
_cell.length_b   1.000
_cell.length_c   1.000
_cell.angle_alpha   90.00
_cell.angle_beta   90.00
_cell.angle_gamma   90.00
#
_symmetry.space_group_name_H-M   'P 1'
#
loop_
_entity.id
_entity.type
_entity.pdbx_description
1 polymer ?
#
loop_
_entity_poly.entity_id
_entity_poly.type
_entity_poly.pdbx_seq_one_letter_code
_entity_poly.pdbx_strand_id
1 'polypeptide(L)'
;MQIAKVRGTVVSTHKTRSLTGVKLLLLQFVDADGQLLPKYEVAGDTVGAGIDEWVLVSRGGAARIDDGYHHRPLDAMVVGIIDTVSVDNRQLYSKKGENRV
;
A
#
# COMPACT_ATOMS: atom_id res chain seq x y z
N MET A 1 -0.77 -7.25 8.63
CA MET A 1 -0.67 -6.55 7.33
C MET A 1 -1.69 -7.14 6.38
N GLN A 2 -2.00 -6.45 5.28
CA GLN A 2 -2.81 -6.98 4.17
C GLN A 2 -2.08 -6.72 2.85
N ILE A 3 -2.39 -7.54 1.83
CA ILE A 3 -1.92 -7.32 0.46
C ILE A 3 -2.91 -6.36 -0.22
N ALA A 4 -2.38 -5.36 -0.92
CA ALA A 4 -3.19 -4.47 -1.73
C ALA A 4 -2.48 -4.16 -3.05
N LYS A 5 -3.26 -3.77 -4.06
CA LYS A 5 -2.77 -3.21 -5.33
C LYS A 5 -2.94 -1.70 -5.32
N VAL A 6 -1.92 -0.95 -5.74
CA VAL A 6 -2.03 0.51 -5.90
C VAL A 6 -2.93 0.83 -7.07
N ARG A 7 -4.06 1.50 -6.81
CA ARG A 7 -5.05 1.88 -7.84
C ARG A 7 -5.00 3.34 -8.24
N GLY A 8 -4.31 4.19 -7.47
CA GLY A 8 -4.17 5.60 -7.78
C GLY A 8 -3.70 6.41 -6.59
N THR A 9 -3.92 7.72 -6.64
CA THR A 9 -3.52 8.68 -5.62
C THR A 9 -4.71 9.46 -5.11
N VAL A 10 -4.61 9.94 -3.87
CA VAL A 10 -5.59 10.85 -3.26
C VAL A 10 -4.90 12.19 -3.00
N VAL A 11 -5.54 13.29 -3.41
CA VAL A 11 -5.04 14.65 -3.18
C VAL A 11 -5.99 15.39 -2.24
N SER A 12 -5.42 15.97 -1.19
CA SER A 12 -6.14 16.89 -0.30
C SER A 12 -5.25 18.09 0.02
N THR A 13 -5.79 19.29 -0.18
CA THR A 13 -5.16 20.59 0.13
C THR A 13 -5.62 21.14 1.48
N HIS A 14 -6.82 20.76 1.93
CA HIS A 14 -7.39 21.15 3.22
C HIS A 14 -7.31 19.95 4.17
N LYS A 15 -6.21 19.87 4.92
CA LYS A 15 -5.87 18.76 5.82
C LYS A 15 -5.05 19.24 7.01
N THR A 16 -4.89 18.39 8.02
CA THR A 16 -4.03 18.73 9.16
C THR A 16 -2.59 18.99 8.69
N ARG A 17 -1.90 19.96 9.31
CA ARG A 17 -0.54 20.34 8.92
C ARG A 17 0.45 19.16 8.97
N SER A 18 0.22 18.21 9.88
CA SER A 18 1.03 17.00 10.03
C SER A 18 1.00 16.05 8.82
N LEU A 19 -0.02 16.14 7.96
CA LEU A 19 -0.14 15.36 6.73
C LEU A 19 0.52 16.04 5.51
N THR A 20 1.12 17.22 5.69
CA THR A 20 1.92 17.85 4.63
C THR A 20 3.10 16.96 4.25
N GLY A 21 3.32 16.82 2.94
CA GLY A 21 4.38 15.99 2.38
C GLY A 21 4.10 14.47 2.37
N VAL A 22 3.00 14.00 2.96
CA VAL A 22 2.62 12.59 2.88
C VAL A 22 1.99 12.30 1.52
N LYS A 23 2.60 11.39 0.76
CA LYS A 23 1.99 10.82 -0.45
C LYS A 23 0.87 9.86 -0.02
N LEU A 24 -0.33 10.08 -0.54
CA LEU A 24 -1.51 9.28 -0.21
C LEU A 24 -1.90 8.43 -1.44
N LEU A 25 -1.91 7.12 -1.24
CA LEU A 25 -2.27 6.14 -2.27
C LEU A 25 -3.66 5.57 -2.01
N LEU A 26 -4.44 5.41 -3.08
CA LEU A 26 -5.65 4.60 -3.07
C LEU A 26 -5.26 3.14 -3.31
N LEU A 27 -5.47 2.30 -2.31
CA LEU A 27 -5.13 0.89 -2.34
C LEU A 27 -6.38 0.04 -2.37
N GLN A 28 -6.43 -0.97 -3.23
CA GLN A 28 -7.51 -1.96 -3.24
C GLN A 28 -6.97 -3.29 -2.73
N PHE A 29 -7.64 -3.89 -1.74
CA PHE A 29 -7.16 -5.14 -1.15
C PHE A 29 -7.24 -6.31 -2.11
N VAL A 30 -6.31 -7.24 -1.94
CA VAL A 30 -6.20 -8.48 -2.70
C VAL A 30 -6.44 -9.65 -1.76
N ASP A 31 -7.19 -10.65 -2.21
CA ASP A 31 -7.41 -11.89 -1.46
C ASP A 31 -6.28 -12.93 -1.65
N ALA A 32 -6.46 -14.11 -1.08
CA ALA A 32 -5.47 -15.18 -1.14
C ALA A 32 -5.28 -15.77 -2.55
N ASP A 33 -6.26 -15.56 -3.44
CA ASP A 33 -6.24 -16.03 -4.84
C ASP A 33 -5.80 -14.94 -5.81
N GLY A 34 -5.35 -13.79 -5.29
CA GLY A 34 -4.88 -12.66 -6.08
C GLY A 34 -6.00 -11.82 -6.69
N GLN A 35 -7.25 -12.03 -6.29
CA GLN A 35 -8.38 -11.26 -6.79
C GLN A 35 -8.57 -9.98 -5.99
N LEU A 36 -9.02 -8.94 -6.69
CA LEU A 36 -9.32 -7.65 -6.08
C LEU A 36 -10.62 -7.73 -5.28
N LEU A 37 -10.55 -7.38 -4.01
CA LEU A 37 -11.71 -7.27 -3.13
C LEU A 37 -12.43 -5.93 -3.33
N PRO A 38 -13.74 -5.85 -3.07
CA PRO A 38 -14.50 -4.60 -3.03
C PRO A 38 -14.22 -3.83 -1.71
N LYS A 39 -12.95 -3.81 -1.27
CA LYS A 39 -12.47 -3.14 -0.07
C LYS A 39 -11.22 -2.37 -0.43
N TYR A 40 -11.14 -1.12 0.04
CA TYR A 40 -10.04 -0.24 -0.23
C TYR A 40 -9.57 0.44 1.05
N GLU A 41 -8.39 1.04 0.99
CA GLU A 41 -7.82 1.87 2.05
C GLU A 41 -7.08 3.04 1.40
N VAL A 42 -7.05 4.20 2.05
CA VAL A 42 -6.15 5.29 1.69
C VAL A 42 -4.96 5.24 2.63
N ALA A 43 -3.78 4.96 2.10
CA ALA A 43 -2.58 4.79 2.90
C ALA A 43 -1.53 5.86 2.60
N GLY A 44 -0.75 6.22 3.62
CA GLY A 44 0.52 6.91 3.40
C GLY A 44 1.51 6.00 2.65
N ASP A 45 2.41 6.59 1.87
CA ASP A 45 3.47 5.87 1.17
C ASP A 45 4.84 6.50 1.47
N THR A 46 5.67 5.76 2.20
CA THR A 46 7.07 6.11 2.46
C THR A 46 8.06 5.32 1.61
N VAL A 47 7.58 4.32 0.88
CA VAL A 47 8.40 3.35 0.14
C VAL A 47 8.53 3.74 -1.33
N GLY A 48 7.57 4.49 -1.86
CA GLY A 48 7.57 4.97 -3.24
C GLY A 48 6.88 4.01 -4.21
N ALA A 49 5.78 3.38 -3.77
CA ALA A 49 5.03 2.47 -4.63
C ALA A 49 4.41 3.17 -5.86
N GLY A 50 4.49 2.49 -7.00
CA GLY A 50 3.93 2.87 -8.28
C GLY A 50 2.51 2.34 -8.49
N ILE A 51 1.86 2.82 -9.55
CA ILE A 51 0.56 2.30 -9.98
C ILE A 51 0.71 0.82 -10.34
N ASP A 52 -0.34 0.04 -10.02
CA ASP A 52 -0.45 -1.38 -10.24
C ASP A 52 0.50 -2.30 -9.45
N GLU A 53 1.46 -1.76 -8.70
CA GLU A 53 2.29 -2.57 -7.81
C GLU A 53 1.49 -3.18 -6.66
N TRP A 54 1.85 -4.41 -6.29
CA TRP A 54 1.35 -5.03 -5.07
C TRP A 54 2.18 -4.57 -3.87
N VAL A 55 1.51 -4.26 -2.77
CA VAL A 55 2.11 -3.69 -1.57
C VAL A 55 1.63 -4.38 -0.31
N LEU A 56 2.46 -4.34 0.74
CA LEU A 56 2.07 -4.66 2.10
C LEU A 56 1.57 -3.40 2.81
N VAL A 57 0.37 -3.51 3.39
CA VAL A 57 -0.28 -2.42 4.13
C VAL A 57 -0.37 -2.77 5.61
N SER A 58 0.17 -1.90 6.46
CA SER A 58 -0.03 -1.94 7.91
C SER A 58 -1.18 -1.02 8.29
N ARG A 59 -1.97 -1.41 9.30
CA ARG A 59 -3.12 -0.62 9.78
C ARG A 59 -3.03 -0.31 11.28
N GLY A 60 -3.78 0.67 11.73
CA GLY A 60 -3.87 1.10 13.14
C GLY A 60 -2.58 1.74 13.64
N GLY A 61 -2.22 1.52 14.90
CA GLY A 61 -1.01 2.10 15.50
C GLY A 61 0.29 1.75 14.77
N ALA A 62 0.33 0.58 14.10
CA ALA A 62 1.49 0.13 13.33
C ALA A 62 1.81 1.02 12.12
N ALA A 63 0.81 1.77 11.59
CA ALA A 63 1.01 2.69 10.47
C ALA A 63 1.91 3.89 10.81
N ARG A 64 2.22 4.11 12.10
CA ARG A 64 2.98 5.27 12.60
C ARG A 64 4.30 4.91 13.26
N ILE A 65 4.76 3.67 13.12
CA ILE A 65 6.01 3.22 13.74
C ILE A 65 7.24 3.83 13.04
N ASP A 66 7.12 4.17 11.75
CA ASP A 66 8.22 4.75 10.98
C ASP A 66 8.60 6.16 11.46
N ASP A 67 9.88 6.49 11.33
CA ASP A 67 10.46 7.72 11.87
C ASP A 67 9.81 8.95 11.21
N GLY A 68 9.38 9.89 12.05
CA GLY A 68 8.67 11.09 11.59
C GLY A 68 7.18 10.91 11.31
N TYR A 69 6.59 9.74 11.61
CA TYR A 69 5.15 9.46 11.45
C TYR A 69 4.38 9.25 12.76
N HIS A 70 5.06 9.12 13.91
CA HIS A 70 4.45 8.84 15.23
C HIS A 70 3.25 9.72 15.60
N HIS A 71 3.32 11.02 15.29
CA HIS A 71 2.28 11.99 15.63
C HIS A 71 1.33 12.33 14.48
N ARG A 72 1.48 11.69 13.32
CA ARG A 72 0.61 11.95 12.16
C ARG A 72 -0.68 11.14 12.30
N PRO A 73 -1.86 11.67 11.91
CA PRO A 73 -3.12 10.94 12.00
C PRO A 73 -3.25 9.94 10.84
N LEU A 74 -2.34 8.95 10.79
CA LEU A 74 -2.36 7.85 9.84
C LEU A 74 -2.77 6.57 10.56
N ASP A 75 -3.68 5.85 9.94
CA ASP A 75 -4.18 4.54 10.32
C ASP A 75 -3.90 3.47 9.24
N ALA A 76 -3.32 3.85 8.10
CA ALA A 76 -2.80 2.96 7.08
C ALA A 76 -1.50 3.47 6.46
N MET A 77 -0.54 2.57 6.24
CA MET A 77 0.76 2.87 5.65
C MET A 77 1.21 1.72 4.75
N VAL A 78 1.71 2.06 3.55
CA VAL A 78 2.51 1.14 2.72
C VAL A 78 3.84 0.93 3.40
N VAL A 79 4.14 -0.32 3.77
CA VAL A 79 5.37 -0.70 4.47
C VAL A 79 6.31 -1.55 3.61
N GLY A 80 5.91 -1.87 2.38
CA GLY A 80 6.76 -2.58 1.44
C GLY A 80 6.08 -2.80 0.09
N ILE A 81 6.89 -2.84 -0.97
CA ILE A 81 6.48 -3.29 -2.30
C ILE A 81 6.76 -4.78 -2.41
N ILE A 82 5.81 -5.54 -2.93
CA ILE A 82 5.89 -7.00 -3.02
C ILE A 82 6.63 -7.37 -4.31
N ASP A 83 7.66 -8.21 -4.20
CA ASP A 83 8.33 -8.78 -5.37
C ASP A 83 7.63 -10.04 -5.86
N THR A 84 7.29 -10.96 -4.94
CA THR A 84 6.63 -12.23 -5.27
C THR A 84 5.64 -12.64 -4.17
N VAL A 85 4.62 -13.42 -4.57
CA VAL A 85 3.74 -14.15 -3.64
C VAL A 85 3.69 -15.60 -4.10
N SER A 86 3.86 -16.54 -3.17
CA SER A 86 3.80 -17.98 -3.43
C SER A 86 2.80 -18.66 -2.51
N VAL A 87 1.97 -19.54 -3.06
CA VAL A 87 0.96 -20.34 -2.36
C VAL A 87 1.09 -21.79 -2.84
N ASP A 88 1.18 -22.76 -1.92
CA ASP A 88 1.30 -24.19 -2.23
C ASP A 88 2.36 -24.52 -3.31
N ASN A 89 3.55 -23.93 -3.17
CA ASN A 89 4.67 -24.03 -4.13
C ASN A 89 4.38 -23.52 -5.55
N ARG A 90 3.31 -22.74 -5.75
CA ARG A 90 3.00 -22.03 -6.99
C ARG A 90 3.17 -20.53 -6.82
N GLN A 91 3.68 -19.88 -7.85
CA GLN A 91 3.82 -18.43 -7.85
C GLN A 91 2.49 -17.78 -8.21
N LEU A 92 1.89 -17.08 -7.24
CA LEU A 92 0.67 -16.29 -7.42
C LEU A 92 0.95 -14.93 -8.05
N TYR A 93 2.06 -14.29 -7.66
CA TYR A 93 2.44 -12.96 -8.13
C TYR A 93 3.96 -12.85 -8.36
N SER A 94 4.34 -12.07 -9.37
CA SER A 94 5.72 -11.72 -9.70
C SER A 94 5.80 -10.32 -10.31
N LYS A 95 6.41 -9.38 -9.59
CA LYS A 95 6.64 -8.01 -10.11
C LYS A 95 7.45 -8.00 -11.41
N LYS A 96 8.40 -8.95 -11.56
CA LYS A 96 9.23 -9.07 -12.78
C LYS A 96 8.46 -9.56 -14.01
N GLY A 97 7.31 -10.19 -13.83
CA GLY A 97 6.49 -10.73 -14.93
C GLY A 97 5.69 -9.65 -15.67
N GLU A 98 5.29 -8.58 -14.99
CA GLU A 98 4.48 -7.49 -15.56
C GLU A 98 5.30 -6.47 -16.38
N ASN A 99 6.60 -6.34 -16.13
CA ASN A 99 7.50 -5.37 -16.80
C ASN A 99 8.16 -5.89 -18.10
N ARG A 100 7.64 -6.96 -18.71
CA ARG A 100 8.11 -7.47 -20.01
C ARG A 100 7.14 -7.08 -21.12
N VAL A 101 7.19 -5.82 -21.54
CA VAL A 101 6.63 -5.32 -22.82
C VAL A 101 7.73 -4.55 -23.53
#